data_AF-A0A7C0Z348-F1
#
_entry.id   AF-A0A7C0Z348-F1
#
_cell.length_a   1.000
_cell.length_b   1.000
_cell.length_c   1.000
_cell.angle_alpha   90.00
_cell.angle_beta   90.00
_cell.angle_gamma   90.00
#
_symmetry.space_group_name_H-M   'P 1'
#
loop_
_entity.id
_entity.type
_entity.pdbx_description
1 polymer ?
#
loop_
_entity_poly.entity_id
_entity_poly.type
_entity_poly.pdbx_seq_one_letter_code
_entity_poly.pdbx_strand_id
1 'polypeptide(L)'
;MPRVFDIGRVCVKLRGREAGKKCVVVDIINENYVLVTGPKSLTGVKRRRANIKHLEPTPHRINISKGASDEEVLKAVEEAGLIDELRSAVKPAMGVL
;
A
#
# COMPACT_ATOMS: atom_id res chain seq x y z
N MET A 1 11.70 13.73 6.45
CA MET A 1 10.55 12.83 6.73
C MET A 1 9.59 12.91 5.56
N PRO A 2 9.45 11.86 4.73
CA PRO A 2 8.64 11.95 3.53
C PRO A 2 7.19 12.18 3.95
N ARG A 3 6.68 13.41 3.76
CA ARG A 3 5.30 13.80 4.13
C ARG A 3 4.22 13.02 3.37
N VAL A 4 4.61 12.26 2.35
CA VAL A 4 3.71 11.58 1.40
C VAL A 4 3.51 10.09 1.73
N PHE A 5 4.45 9.46 2.45
CA PHE A 5 4.37 8.03 2.83
C PHE A 5 4.24 7.91 4.35
N ASP A 6 3.00 7.97 4.81
CA ASP A 6 2.59 7.86 6.20
C ASP A 6 1.83 6.55 6.48
N ILE A 7 1.70 6.17 7.75
CA ILE A 7 0.97 4.96 8.16
C ILE A 7 -0.51 5.11 7.74
N GLY A 8 -1.02 4.07 7.08
CA GLY A 8 -2.35 4.02 6.49
C GLY A 8 -2.43 4.56 5.06
N ARG A 9 -1.34 5.10 4.49
CA ARG A 9 -1.33 5.56 3.09
C ARG A 9 -1.52 4.39 2.13
N VAL A 10 -2.46 4.53 1.20
CA VAL A 10 -2.66 3.57 0.12
C VAL A 10 -1.70 3.93 -1.02
N CYS A 11 -0.96 2.94 -1.52
CA CYS A 11 0.02 3.09 -2.59
C CYS A 11 -0.18 2.04 -3.68
N VAL A 12 0.23 2.35 -4.90
CA VAL A 12 0.32 1.38 -6.01
C VAL A 12 1.77 0.93 -6.15
N LYS A 13 2.00 -0.37 -6.35
CA LYS A 13 3.32 -0.86 -6.74
C LYS A 13 3.57 -0.57 -8.22
N LEU A 14 4.68 0.10 -8.51
CA LEU A 14 5.04 0.44 -9.88
C LEU A 14 5.80 -0.68 -10.61
N ARG A 15 6.54 -1.51 -9.87
CA ARG A 15 7.46 -2.52 -10.43
C ARG A 15 7.40 -3.86 -9.68
N GLY A 16 7.82 -4.93 -10.35
CA GLY A 16 7.93 -6.29 -9.82
C GLY A 16 6.69 -7.17 -10.04
N ARG A 17 6.65 -8.35 -9.40
CA ARG A 17 5.57 -9.34 -9.58
C ARG A 17 4.18 -8.86 -9.16
N GLU A 18 4.13 -7.80 -8.36
CA GLU A 18 2.90 -7.20 -7.84
C GLU A 18 2.67 -5.80 -8.44
N ALA A 19 3.34 -5.47 -9.55
CA ALA A 19 3.13 -4.21 -10.24
C ALA A 19 1.65 -4.00 -10.60
N GLY A 20 1.17 -2.78 -10.44
CA GLY A 20 -0.23 -2.39 -10.64
C GLY A 20 -1.16 -2.68 -9.48
N LYS A 21 -0.73 -3.45 -8.49
CA LYS A 21 -1.55 -3.76 -7.31
C LYS A 21 -1.40 -2.68 -6.23
N LYS A 22 -2.50 -2.43 -5.52
CA LYS A 22 -2.53 -1.52 -4.38
C LYS A 22 -2.13 -2.22 -3.08
N CYS A 23 -1.51 -1.46 -2.19
CA CYS A 23 -1.10 -1.87 -0.86
C CYS A 23 -1.18 -0.69 0.11
N VAL A 24 -1.20 -0.99 1.41
CA VAL A 24 -1.23 -0.01 2.49
C VAL A 24 0.11 -0.01 3.22
N VAL A 25 0.63 1.19 3.52
CA VAL A 25 1.78 1.35 4.41
C VAL A 25 1.37 1.12 5.85
N VAL A 26 1.96 0.12 6.50
CA VAL A 26 1.66 -0.24 7.90
C VAL A 26 2.76 0.18 8.86
N ASP A 27 3.99 0.38 8.37
CA ASP A 27 5.11 0.86 9.16
C ASP A 27 6.14 1.61 8.30
N ILE A 28 6.88 2.52 8.91
CA ILE A 28 8.00 3.24 8.33
C ILE A 28 9.28 2.69 8.96
N ILE A 29 10.11 2.02 8.15
CA ILE A 29 11.32 1.36 8.64
C ILE A 29 12.48 2.38 8.67
N ASN A 30 12.64 3.14 7.58
CA ASN A 30 13.60 4.23 7.46
C ASN A 30 13.21 5.15 6.30
N GLU A 31 14.09 6.06 5.91
CA GLU A 31 13.83 7.06 4.87
C GLU A 31 13.53 6.48 3.48
N ASN A 32 14.00 5.27 3.19
CA ASN A 32 13.88 4.64 1.87
C ASN A 32 12.93 3.43 1.86
N TYR A 33 12.59 2.90 3.03
CA TYR A 33 11.86 1.65 3.15
C TYR A 33 10.67 1.76 4.10
N VAL A 34 9.56 1.20 3.64
CA VAL A 34 8.32 1.04 4.39
C VAL A 34 7.92 -0.42 4.46
N LEU A 35 7.16 -0.79 5.48
CA LEU A 35 6.45 -2.06 5.53
C LEU A 35 5.08 -1.86 4.90
N VAL A 36 4.76 -2.65 3.89
CA VAL A 36 3.45 -2.61 3.23
C VAL A 36 2.73 -3.94 3.40
N THR A 37 1.41 -3.90 3.37
CA THR A 37 0.57 -5.09 3.23
C THR A 37 -0.57 -4.83 2.25
N GLY A 38 -1.05 -5.87 1.59
CA GLY A 38 -2.29 -5.87 0.86
C GLY A 38 -2.94 -7.22 1.10
N PRO A 39 -3.91 -7.32 2.05
CA PRO A 39 -4.44 -8.59 2.52
C PRO A 39 -4.73 -9.54 1.36
N LYS A 40 -4.43 -10.83 1.56
CA LYS A 40 -4.46 -11.82 0.45
C LYS A 40 -5.82 -11.89 -0.24
N SER A 41 -6.89 -11.70 0.53
CA SER A 41 -8.29 -11.63 0.10
C SER A 41 -8.66 -10.36 -0.68
N LEU A 42 -7.86 -9.29 -0.59
CA LEU A 42 -8.11 -8.01 -1.26
C LEU A 42 -7.23 -7.84 -2.51
N THR A 43 -5.92 -7.75 -2.34
CA THR A 43 -5.00 -7.43 -3.45
C THR A 43 -3.97 -8.54 -3.70
N GLY A 44 -3.71 -9.38 -2.69
CA GLY A 44 -2.69 -10.41 -2.78
C GLY A 44 -1.26 -9.88 -2.65
N VAL A 45 -1.08 -8.62 -2.22
CA VAL A 45 0.26 -8.06 -1.98
C VAL A 45 0.78 -8.57 -0.65
N LYS A 46 1.81 -9.43 -0.68
CA LYS A 46 2.35 -9.99 0.56
C LYS A 46 2.93 -8.91 1.46
N ARG A 47 2.67 -9.03 2.76
CA ARG A 47 3.28 -8.21 3.80
C ARG A 47 4.81 -8.27 3.71
N ARG A 48 5.46 -7.16 3.38
CA ARG A 48 6.90 -7.12 3.16
C ARG A 48 7.47 -5.70 3.21
N ARG A 49 8.78 -5.62 3.39
CA ARG A 49 9.55 -4.39 3.17
C ARG A 49 9.51 -4.00 1.69
N ALA A 50 9.17 -2.76 1.41
CA ALA A 50 9.16 -2.16 0.06
C ALA A 50 9.99 -0.88 0.05
N ASN A 51 10.71 -0.66 -1.05
CA ASN A 51 11.40 0.60 -1.29
C ASN A 51 10.38 1.64 -1.75
N ILE A 52 10.41 2.85 -1.17
CA ILE A 52 9.47 3.93 -1.52
C ILE A 52 9.57 4.35 -2.98
N LYS A 53 10.73 4.18 -3.64
CA LYS A 53 10.91 4.49 -5.07
C LYS A 53 10.09 3.57 -5.98
N HIS A 54 9.61 2.43 -5.48
CA HIS A 54 8.77 1.49 -6.23
C HIS A 54 7.28 1.66 -5.94
N LEU A 55 6.93 2.64 -5.11
CA LEU A 55 5.58 2.91 -4.68
C LEU A 55 5.17 4.28 -5.19
N GLU A 56 3.93 4.37 -5.65
CA GLU A 56 3.26 5.64 -5.93
C GLU A 56 2.14 5.83 -4.91
N PRO A 57 2.16 6.91 -4.12
CA PRO A 57 1.12 7.17 -3.14
C PRO A 57 -0.16 7.63 -3.84
N THR A 58 -1.30 7.15 -3.35
CA THR A 58 -2.62 7.59 -3.80
C THR A 58 -3.18 8.66 -2.85
N PRO A 59 -4.21 9.42 -3.24
CA PRO A 59 -4.87 10.36 -2.33
C PRO A 59 -5.55 9.65 -1.14
N HIS A 60 -5.81 8.35 -1.25
CA HIS A 60 -6.51 7.58 -0.23
C HIS A 60 -5.63 7.22 0.96
N ARG A 61 -6.24 7.24 2.13
CA ARG A 61 -5.64 6.85 3.40
C ARG A 61 -6.70 6.17 4.26
N ILE A 62 -6.29 5.13 4.99
CA ILE A 62 -7.09 4.50 6.03
C ILE A 62 -6.50 4.82 7.41
N ASN A 63 -7.34 4.80 8.44
CA ASN A 63 -6.89 5.03 9.80
C ASN A 63 -6.48 3.70 10.45
N ILE A 64 -5.18 3.51 10.68
CA ILE A 64 -4.63 2.30 11.31
C ILE A 64 -3.46 2.66 12.23
N SER A 65 -3.22 1.81 13.21
CA SER A 65 -2.05 1.89 14.09
C SER A 65 -0.79 1.38 13.39
N LYS A 66 0.38 1.83 13.88
CA LYS A 66 1.68 1.31 13.46
C LYS A 66 1.73 -0.21 13.66
N GLY A 67 2.11 -0.93 12.61
CA GLY A 67 2.26 -2.38 12.65
C GLY A 67 0.95 -3.16 12.58
N ALA A 68 -0.18 -2.52 12.29
CA ALA A 68 -1.50 -3.16 12.19
C ALA A 68 -1.47 -4.47 11.39
N SER A 69 -2.18 -5.48 11.87
CA SER A 69 -2.30 -6.80 11.26
C SER A 69 -3.06 -6.74 9.92
N ASP A 70 -2.98 -7.82 9.14
CA ASP A 70 -3.71 -7.88 7.86
C ASP A 70 -5.24 -7.85 8.07
N GLU A 71 -5.73 -8.35 9.22
CA GLU A 71 -7.14 -8.31 9.60
C GLU A 71 -7.60 -6.89 9.97
N GLU A 72 -6.79 -6.16 10.74
CA GLU A 72 -7.06 -4.76 11.09
C GLU A 72 -7.05 -3.86 9.86
N VAL A 73 -6.09 -4.08 8.95
CA VAL A 73 -6.04 -3.36 7.67
C VAL A 73 -7.28 -3.66 6.83
N LEU A 74 -7.72 -4.93 6.78
CA LEU A 74 -8.92 -5.30 6.02
C LEU A 74 -10.16 -4.59 6.57
N LYS A 75 -10.38 -4.61 7.89
CA LYS A 75 -11.49 -3.89 8.54
C LYS A 75 -11.44 -2.39 8.28
N ALA A 76 -10.27 -1.76 8.43
CA ALA A 76 -10.12 -0.33 8.20
C ALA A 76 -10.37 0.07 6.73
N VAL A 77 -10.06 -0.82 5.77
CA VAL A 77 -10.39 -0.60 4.35
C VAL A 77 -11.90 -0.72 4.11
N GLU A 78 -12.56 -1.68 4.76
CA GLU A 78 -14.01 -1.85 4.70
C GLU A 78 -14.75 -0.64 5.29
N GLU A 79 -14.35 -0.18 6.48
CA GLU A 79 -14.89 1.01 7.15
C GLU A 79 -14.68 2.29 6.33
N ALA A 80 -13.55 2.40 5.62
CA ALA A 80 -13.27 3.52 4.73
C ALA A 80 -14.02 3.44 3.39
N GLY A 81 -14.72 2.34 3.09
CA GLY A 81 -15.41 2.14 1.81
C GLY A 81 -14.46 2.03 0.61
N LEU A 82 -13.21 1.61 0.83
CA LEU A 82 -12.15 1.59 -0.19
C LEU A 82 -11.88 0.18 -0.76
N ILE A 83 -12.76 -0.80 -0.52
CA ILE A 83 -12.56 -2.19 -0.97
C ILE A 83 -12.35 -2.27 -2.49
N ASP A 84 -13.28 -1.69 -3.25
CA ASP A 84 -13.24 -1.72 -4.72
C ASP A 84 -12.05 -0.93 -5.25
N GLU A 85 -11.71 0.17 -4.57
CA GLU A 85 -10.51 0.93 -4.87
C GLU A 85 -9.25 0.08 -4.70
N LEU A 86 -9.06 -0.63 -3.59
CA LEU A 86 -7.86 -1.47 -3.43
C LEU A 86 -7.82 -2.64 -4.41
N ARG A 87 -8.99 -3.19 -4.80
CA ARG A 87 -9.08 -4.28 -5.78
C ARG A 87 -8.76 -3.84 -7.19
N SER A 88 -8.99 -2.58 -7.54
CA SER A 88 -8.71 -2.08 -8.89
C SER A 88 -7.21 -2.06 -9.15
N ALA A 89 -6.77 -2.98 -10.02
CA ALA A 89 -5.41 -3.00 -10.52
C ALA A 89 -5.25 -1.91 -11.58
N VAL A 90 -4.24 -1.07 -11.40
CA VAL A 90 -3.88 -0.06 -12.39
C VAL A 90 -2.81 -0.67 -13.29
N LYS A 91 -2.86 -0.42 -14.60
CA LYS A 91 -1.69 -0.68 -15.45
C LYS A 91 -0.70 0.45 -15.17
N PRO A 92 0.40 0.23 -14.42
CA PRO A 92 1.39 1.28 -14.29
C PRO A 92 1.95 1.51 -15.69
N ALA A 93 1.97 2.75 -16.14
CA ALA A 93 2.65 3.09 -17.39
C ALA A 93 4.10 2.63 -17.23
N MET A 94 4.48 1.57 -17.94
CA MET A 94 5.84 1.05 -17.92
C MET A 94 6.70 2.01 -18.73
N GLY A 95 7.09 3.10 -18.08
CA GLY A 95 7.90 4.18 -18.62
C GLY A 95 9.12 4.39 -17.74
N VAL A 96 10.27 4.40 -18.41
CA VAL A 96 11.63 4.60 -17.90
C VAL A 96 11.69 5.68 -16.82
N LEU A 97 12.18 5.30 -15.63
CA LEU A 97 12.83 6.18 -14.65
C LEU A 97 14.04 5.43 -14.08
#